data_AF-A0A895XHI2-F1
#
_entry.id   AF-A0A895XHI2-F1
#
_cell.length_a   1.000
_cell.length_b   1.000
_cell.length_c   1.000
_cell.angle_alpha   90.00
_cell.angle_beta   90.00
_cell.angle_gamma   90.00
#
_symmetry.space_group_name_H-M   'P 1'
#
loop_
_entity.id
_entity.type
_entity.pdbx_description
1 polymer ?
#
loop_
_entity_poly.entity_id
_entity_poly.type
_entity_poly.pdbx_seq_one_letter_code
_entity_poly.pdbx_strand_id
1 'polypeptide(L)'
;MRQPSDYEKIKDLWLESPKKCHHRVPLLRTVARAASVAGEHDDSRNLLRKAILRAAGHQRRPSVQIKRAGKKVFTRSQLLIPGHGDPFSRRATEALIDLNSQLDDLGVRGFLISGTLLGYVRSGRFIAWDKDIDLGFFTDEISAADLTAAFERNDHFLVKRLDFNSERLRLDHRNGTSVDLFPHYREDGRIWHDGTSTRWWNRPFELSEVEFLGQRQYVPSVPQMYLDDNYGDWHTPNANFDARIDAPNVEVTDPDFLDTLLYFELLKSIAHGWRAKTERYGRLLKAKGEGDWLSRL
;
A
#
# COMPACT_ATOMS: atom_id res chain seq x y z
N MET A 1 2.44 10.57 15.53
CA MET A 1 3.85 10.16 15.57
C MET A 1 4.57 10.98 14.53
N ARG A 2 5.61 11.71 14.91
CA ARG A 2 6.45 12.54 14.02
C ARG A 2 7.82 11.93 13.79
N GLN A 3 8.25 11.03 14.67
CA GLN A 3 9.53 10.31 14.61
C GLN A 3 9.42 8.99 15.40
N PRO A 4 10.29 8.00 15.14
CA PRO A 4 10.36 6.72 15.88
C PRO A 4 10.34 6.87 17.41
N SER A 5 11.11 7.81 17.96
CA SER A 5 11.22 8.03 19.42
C SER A 5 9.94 8.50 20.10
N ASP A 6 8.93 8.99 19.34
CA ASP A 6 7.63 9.36 19.91
C ASP A 6 6.83 8.15 20.42
N TYR A 7 7.24 6.92 20.09
CA TYR A 7 6.53 5.71 20.50
C TYR A 7 6.40 5.60 22.02
N GLU A 8 7.46 5.86 22.79
CA GLU A 8 7.41 5.79 24.26
C GLU A 8 6.34 6.72 24.83
N LYS A 9 6.30 7.96 24.34
CA LYS A 9 5.25 8.92 24.74
C LYS A 9 3.84 8.44 24.37
N ILE A 10 3.67 7.83 23.19
CA ILE A 10 2.38 7.27 22.76
C ILE A 10 1.98 6.08 23.64
N LYS A 11 2.93 5.24 24.01
CA LYS A 11 2.76 4.08 24.89
C LYS A 11 2.35 4.54 26.29
N ASP A 12 3.03 5.51 26.87
CA ASP A 12 2.70 6.08 28.19
C ASP A 12 1.29 6.68 28.21
N LEU A 13 0.97 7.53 27.24
CA LEU A 13 -0.37 8.12 27.11
C LEU A 13 -1.46 7.05 26.98
N TRP A 14 -1.16 5.93 26.31
CA TRP A 14 -2.10 4.81 26.23
C TRP A 14 -2.21 4.06 27.56
N LEU A 15 -1.10 3.80 28.26
CA LEU A 15 -1.10 3.12 29.57
C LEU A 15 -1.86 3.92 30.62
N GLU A 16 -1.71 5.25 30.64
CA GLU A 16 -2.43 6.17 31.53
C GLU A 16 -3.92 6.36 31.15
N SER A 17 -4.30 5.99 29.93
CA SER A 17 -5.68 6.13 29.47
C SER A 17 -6.66 5.22 30.24
N PRO A 18 -7.96 5.55 30.31
CA PRO A 18 -8.94 4.72 31.00
C PRO A 18 -8.94 3.27 30.50
N LYS A 19 -9.07 2.26 31.39
CA LYS A 19 -9.00 0.82 31.05
C LYS A 19 -9.83 0.39 29.82
N LYS A 20 -10.97 1.04 29.57
CA LYS A 20 -11.82 0.80 28.38
C LYS A 20 -11.08 1.06 27.05
N CYS A 21 -10.08 1.92 27.03
CA CYS A 21 -9.27 2.26 25.87
C CYS A 21 -8.30 1.13 25.50
N HIS A 22 -7.81 0.35 26.48
CA HIS A 22 -6.88 -0.79 26.29
C HIS A 22 -7.51 -2.00 25.57
N HIS A 23 -8.75 -1.83 25.14
CA HIS A 23 -9.67 -2.85 24.68
C HIS A 23 -10.34 -2.47 23.36
N ARG A 24 -10.17 -1.22 22.90
CA ARG A 24 -10.69 -0.74 21.63
C ARG A 24 -9.72 -1.12 20.51
N VAL A 25 -10.19 -1.92 19.56
CA VAL A 25 -9.41 -2.36 18.40
C VAL A 25 -8.75 -1.19 17.64
N PRO A 26 -9.44 -0.05 17.37
CA PRO A 26 -8.78 1.09 16.72
C PRO A 26 -7.58 1.63 17.51
N LEU A 27 -7.68 1.73 18.84
CA LEU A 27 -6.59 2.23 19.67
C LEU A 27 -5.43 1.23 19.74
N LEU A 28 -5.73 -0.06 19.93
CA LEU A 28 -4.70 -1.12 19.88
C LEU A 28 -3.94 -1.09 18.54
N ARG A 29 -4.66 -0.96 17.42
CA ARG A 29 -4.07 -0.86 16.08
C ARG A 29 -3.20 0.40 15.92
N THR A 30 -3.59 1.53 16.51
CA THR A 30 -2.81 2.76 16.46
C THR A 30 -1.51 2.63 17.25
N VAL A 31 -1.57 2.14 18.49
CA VAL A 31 -0.38 1.95 19.33
C VAL A 31 0.55 0.89 18.74
N ALA A 32 -0.01 -0.22 18.23
CA ALA A 32 0.78 -1.25 17.55
C ALA A 32 1.53 -0.70 16.33
N ARG A 33 0.92 0.24 15.59
CA ARG A 33 1.59 0.85 14.43
C ARG A 33 2.73 1.76 14.85
N ALA A 34 2.54 2.52 15.92
CA ALA A 34 3.61 3.32 16.49
C ALA A 34 4.78 2.43 16.95
N ALA A 35 4.49 1.31 17.63
CA ALA A 35 5.50 0.32 18.02
C ALA A 35 6.25 -0.24 16.82
N SER A 36 5.52 -0.71 15.79
CA SER A 36 6.11 -1.28 14.57
C SER A 36 7.02 -0.29 13.83
N VAL A 37 6.63 0.98 13.77
CA VAL A 37 7.43 2.04 13.14
C VAL A 37 8.69 2.36 13.96
N ALA A 38 8.64 2.19 15.28
CA ALA A 38 9.78 2.39 16.17
C ALA A 38 10.74 1.19 16.23
N GLY A 39 10.47 0.09 15.51
CA GLY A 39 11.25 -1.16 15.58
C GLY A 39 10.82 -2.08 16.74
N GLU A 40 9.82 -1.69 17.53
CA GLU A 40 9.31 -2.44 18.68
C GLU A 40 8.30 -3.51 18.22
N HIS A 41 8.80 -4.46 17.41
CA HIS A 41 7.96 -5.45 16.71
C HIS A 41 7.24 -6.41 17.66
N ASP A 42 7.86 -6.83 18.76
CA ASP A 42 7.22 -7.70 19.75
C ASP A 42 6.04 -7.01 20.46
N ASP A 43 6.22 -5.75 20.86
CA ASP A 43 5.15 -4.94 21.43
C ASP A 43 4.01 -4.75 20.43
N SER A 44 4.35 -4.49 19.16
CA SER A 44 3.38 -4.38 18.07
C SER A 44 2.57 -5.68 17.90
N ARG A 45 3.25 -6.82 17.76
CA ARG A 45 2.62 -8.14 17.55
C ARG A 45 1.75 -8.54 18.74
N ASN A 46 2.17 -8.24 19.97
CA ASN A 46 1.37 -8.48 21.18
C ASN A 46 0.06 -7.66 21.20
N LEU A 47 0.14 -6.37 20.86
CA LEU A 47 -1.03 -5.50 20.74
C LEU A 47 -1.96 -5.96 19.61
N LEU A 48 -1.39 -6.39 18.47
CA LEU A 48 -2.15 -6.90 17.33
C LEU A 48 -2.85 -8.22 17.65
N ARG A 49 -2.18 -9.18 18.30
CA ARG A 49 -2.79 -10.42 18.79
C ARG A 49 -4.05 -10.14 19.61
N LYS A 50 -3.96 -9.20 20.55
CA LYS A 50 -5.10 -8.76 21.37
C LYS A 50 -6.21 -8.12 20.52
N ALA A 51 -5.85 -7.31 19.53
CA ALA A 51 -6.80 -6.68 18.62
C ALA A 51 -7.53 -7.69 17.73
N ILE A 52 -6.80 -8.67 17.17
CA ILE A 52 -7.31 -9.73 16.29
C ILE A 52 -8.32 -10.61 17.04
N LEU A 53 -7.96 -11.13 18.22
CA LEU A 53 -8.86 -11.92 19.05
C LEU A 53 -10.15 -11.17 19.40
N ARG A 54 -10.05 -9.86 19.66
CA ARG A 54 -11.21 -9.02 19.92
C ARG A 54 -12.07 -8.81 18.68
N ALA A 55 -11.46 -8.53 17.54
CA ALA A 55 -12.19 -8.35 16.27
C ALA A 55 -12.94 -9.64 15.89
N ALA A 56 -12.30 -10.80 16.00
CA ALA A 56 -12.93 -12.11 15.76
C ALA A 56 -14.08 -12.39 16.75
N GLY A 57 -13.88 -12.11 18.05
CA GLY A 57 -14.92 -12.31 19.07
C GLY A 57 -16.17 -11.43 18.87
N HIS A 58 -16.04 -10.24 18.28
CA HIS A 58 -17.21 -9.41 17.93
C HIS A 58 -18.02 -10.00 16.78
N GLN A 59 -17.40 -10.69 15.81
CA GLN A 59 -18.13 -11.35 14.72
C GLN A 59 -18.91 -12.59 15.20
N ARG A 60 -18.47 -13.23 16.29
CA ARG A 60 -19.16 -14.41 16.87
C ARG A 60 -20.39 -14.06 17.70
N ARG A 61 -20.61 -12.78 18.07
CA ARG A 61 -21.82 -12.36 18.78
C ARG A 61 -22.96 -12.18 17.77
N PRO A 62 -24.11 -12.85 17.92
CA PRO A 62 -25.26 -12.59 17.06
C PRO A 62 -25.67 -11.13 17.25
N SER A 63 -25.52 -10.32 16.21
CA SER A 63 -26.06 -8.96 16.21
C SER A 63 -27.58 -9.08 16.25
N VAL A 64 -28.22 -8.58 17.32
CA VAL A 64 -29.64 -8.21 17.29
C VAL A 64 -29.75 -7.00 16.36
N GLN A 65 -29.80 -7.26 15.06
CA GLN A 65 -30.06 -6.25 14.06
C GLN A 65 -31.57 -6.07 13.96
N ILE A 66 -32.08 -4.98 14.55
CA ILE A 66 -33.38 -4.43 14.15
C ILE A 66 -33.21 -4.01 12.68
N LYS A 67 -33.69 -4.85 11.77
CA LYS A 67 -33.71 -4.57 10.32
C LYS A 67 -34.66 -3.39 10.08
N ARG A 68 -34.13 -2.18 9.90
CA ARG A 68 -34.82 -1.19 9.06
C ARG A 68 -34.64 -1.62 7.61
N ALA A 69 -35.72 -2.13 7.02
CA ALA A 69 -35.78 -2.57 5.64
C ALA A 69 -35.63 -1.37 4.70
N GLY A 70 -34.40 -1.08 4.28
CA GLY A 70 -34.11 -0.37 3.04
C GLY A 70 -33.52 -1.37 2.05
N LYS A 71 -34.32 -1.90 1.13
CA LYS A 71 -33.83 -2.76 0.05
C LYS A 71 -32.90 -1.95 -0.85
N LYS A 72 -31.58 -2.09 -0.68
CA LYS A 72 -30.64 -1.97 -1.81
C LYS A 72 -30.26 -3.37 -2.22
N VAL A 73 -30.90 -3.82 -3.31
CA VAL A 73 -30.53 -5.03 -4.03
C VAL A 73 -29.14 -4.77 -4.61
N PHE A 74 -28.11 -5.43 -4.08
CA PHE A 74 -26.85 -5.57 -4.79
C PHE A 74 -27.08 -6.61 -5.89
N THR A 75 -27.38 -6.14 -7.10
CA THR A 75 -27.29 -6.98 -8.29
C THR A 75 -25.82 -7.30 -8.51
N ARG A 76 -25.53 -8.60 -8.57
CA ARG A 76 -24.28 -9.15 -9.09
C ARG A 76 -24.29 -8.92 -10.61
N SER A 77 -24.03 -7.69 -11.02
CA SER A 77 -24.00 -7.28 -12.42
C SER A 77 -22.64 -6.70 -12.76
N GLN A 78 -21.88 -7.52 -13.48
CA GLN A 78 -20.89 -7.15 -14.49
C GLN A 78 -19.57 -6.58 -13.99
N LEU A 79 -18.50 -7.28 -14.38
CA LEU A 79 -17.21 -6.71 -14.77
C LEU A 79 -17.48 -5.53 -15.72
N LEU A 80 -17.77 -4.37 -15.15
CA LEU A 80 -17.84 -3.12 -15.88
C LEU A 80 -16.41 -2.63 -16.01
N ILE A 81 -15.87 -2.81 -17.20
CA ILE A 81 -14.79 -2.01 -17.74
C ILE A 81 -15.29 -0.54 -17.64
N PRO A 82 -14.76 0.31 -16.73
CA PRO A 82 -15.25 1.68 -16.66
C PRO A 82 -14.85 2.40 -17.95
N GLY A 83 -15.84 2.97 -18.64
CA GLY A 83 -15.60 3.88 -19.75
C GLY A 83 -14.85 5.13 -19.30
N HIS A 84 -14.39 5.91 -20.25
CA HIS A 84 -13.90 7.28 -20.03
C HIS A 84 -14.96 8.08 -19.26
N GLY A 85 -14.90 8.12 -17.93
CA GLY A 85 -15.95 8.77 -17.12
C GLY A 85 -16.14 8.31 -15.66
N ASP A 86 -15.36 7.35 -15.15
CA ASP A 86 -15.39 7.06 -13.70
C ASP A 86 -14.83 8.26 -12.90
N PRO A 87 -15.53 8.76 -11.85
CA PRO A 87 -15.03 9.84 -10.99
C PRO A 87 -13.63 9.63 -10.42
N PHE A 88 -13.18 8.37 -10.24
CA PHE A 88 -11.79 8.10 -9.91
C PHE A 88 -10.87 8.45 -11.08
N SER A 89 -11.10 7.86 -12.26
CA SER A 89 -10.25 8.08 -13.44
C SER A 89 -10.09 9.55 -13.78
N ARG A 90 -11.16 10.37 -13.71
CA ARG A 90 -11.04 11.82 -13.96
C ARG A 90 -10.08 12.49 -12.96
N ARG A 91 -10.29 12.26 -11.66
CA ARG A 91 -9.47 12.87 -10.60
C ARG A 91 -8.02 12.39 -10.66
N ALA A 92 -7.81 11.11 -10.99
CA ALA A 92 -6.49 10.55 -11.17
C ALA A 92 -5.78 11.15 -12.39
N THR A 93 -6.48 11.35 -13.51
CA THR A 93 -5.90 12.06 -14.68
C THR A 93 -5.53 13.50 -14.34
N GLU A 94 -6.38 14.25 -13.64
CA GLU A 94 -6.05 15.61 -13.19
C GLU A 94 -4.81 15.63 -12.27
N ALA A 95 -4.73 14.69 -11.31
CA ALA A 95 -3.57 14.56 -10.43
C ALA A 95 -2.31 14.19 -11.22
N LEU A 96 -2.42 13.31 -12.23
CA LEU A 96 -1.29 12.94 -13.08
C LEU A 96 -0.75 14.14 -13.90
N ILE A 97 -1.64 15.01 -14.38
CA ILE A 97 -1.25 16.25 -15.10
C ILE A 97 -0.43 17.17 -14.18
N ASP A 98 -0.99 17.48 -13.00
CA ASP A 98 -0.32 18.37 -12.03
C ASP A 98 1.01 17.75 -11.55
N LEU A 99 1.06 16.42 -11.40
CA LEU A 99 2.27 15.67 -11.05
C LEU A 99 3.34 15.75 -12.15
N ASN A 100 2.96 15.47 -13.41
CA ASN A 100 3.89 15.51 -14.54
C ASN A 100 4.43 16.92 -14.77
N SER A 101 3.61 17.96 -14.62
CA SER A 101 4.08 19.36 -14.68
C SER A 101 5.18 19.62 -13.65
N GLN A 102 4.97 19.18 -12.41
CA GLN A 102 5.95 19.37 -11.34
C GLN A 102 7.24 18.57 -11.57
N LEU A 103 7.14 17.35 -12.12
CA LEU A 103 8.31 16.52 -12.44
C LEU A 103 9.10 17.09 -13.63
N ASP A 104 8.41 17.58 -14.66
CA ASP A 104 9.01 18.23 -15.82
C ASP A 104 9.79 19.50 -15.41
N ASP A 105 9.24 20.33 -14.51
CA ASP A 105 9.92 21.51 -13.95
C ASP A 105 11.22 21.14 -13.19
N LEU A 106 11.27 19.93 -12.62
CA LEU A 106 12.44 19.40 -11.92
C LEU A 106 13.40 18.65 -12.86
N GLY A 107 13.02 18.43 -14.13
CA GLY A 107 13.79 17.63 -15.08
C GLY A 107 13.80 16.12 -14.76
N VAL A 108 12.77 15.63 -14.08
CA VAL A 108 12.67 14.24 -13.58
C VAL A 108 11.68 13.45 -14.42
N ARG A 109 12.07 12.25 -14.85
CA ARG A 109 11.21 11.35 -15.64
C ARG A 109 10.46 10.40 -14.72
N GLY A 110 9.25 10.78 -14.33
CA GLY A 110 8.30 9.89 -13.66
C GLY A 110 7.76 8.82 -14.62
N PHE A 111 7.91 7.55 -14.28
CA PHE A 111 7.46 6.44 -15.13
C PHE A 111 6.44 5.53 -14.44
N LEU A 112 5.45 5.03 -15.18
CA LEU A 112 4.41 4.18 -14.61
C LEU A 112 5.01 2.87 -14.10
N ILE A 113 4.58 2.45 -12.91
CA ILE A 113 4.92 1.13 -12.33
C ILE A 113 3.67 0.46 -11.74
N SER A 114 3.84 -0.76 -11.22
CA SER A 114 2.84 -1.46 -10.40
C SER A 114 1.41 -1.48 -11.01
N GLY A 115 0.38 -1.15 -10.23
CA GLY A 115 -1.02 -1.18 -10.67
C GLY A 115 -1.31 -0.20 -11.80
N THR A 116 -0.61 0.95 -11.80
CA THR A 116 -0.76 1.99 -12.83
C THR A 116 -0.22 1.53 -14.18
N LEU A 117 1.00 0.95 -14.22
CA LEU A 117 1.57 0.36 -15.44
C LEU A 117 0.72 -0.81 -15.93
N LEU A 118 0.25 -1.67 -15.02
CA LEU A 118 -0.62 -2.80 -15.36
C LEU A 118 -1.93 -2.34 -16.01
N GLY A 119 -2.53 -1.26 -15.51
CA GLY A 119 -3.73 -0.66 -16.10
C GLY A 119 -3.48 -0.14 -17.52
N TYR A 120 -2.36 0.58 -17.71
CA TYR A 120 -1.90 1.03 -19.02
C TYR A 120 -1.76 -0.14 -20.00
N VAL A 121 -0.97 -1.16 -19.65
CA VAL A 121 -0.69 -2.31 -20.55
C VAL A 121 -1.95 -3.10 -20.88
N ARG A 122 -2.85 -3.33 -19.91
CA ARG A 122 -4.06 -4.13 -20.13
C ARG A 122 -5.15 -3.40 -20.90
N SER A 123 -5.29 -2.09 -20.70
CA SER A 123 -6.53 -1.39 -21.08
C SER A 123 -6.38 0.09 -21.39
N GLY A 124 -5.16 0.61 -21.40
CA GLY A 124 -4.85 2.03 -21.66
C GLY A 124 -5.43 2.99 -20.63
N ARG A 125 -5.71 2.52 -19.40
CA ARG A 125 -6.39 3.31 -18.35
C ARG A 125 -6.04 2.81 -16.95
N PHE A 126 -6.42 3.55 -15.91
CA PHE A 126 -6.31 3.08 -14.53
C PHE A 126 -7.17 1.85 -14.25
N ILE A 127 -6.71 0.99 -13.34
CA ILE A 127 -7.51 -0.15 -12.87
C ILE A 127 -8.68 0.37 -12.02
N ALA A 128 -9.90 -0.11 -12.27
CA ALA A 128 -11.13 0.43 -11.69
C ALA A 128 -11.19 0.39 -10.15
N TRP A 129 -10.52 -0.58 -9.54
CA TRP A 129 -10.47 -0.77 -8.10
C TRP A 129 -9.17 -0.25 -7.47
N ASP A 130 -8.28 0.32 -8.28
CA ASP A 130 -7.07 0.99 -7.78
C ASP A 130 -7.44 2.25 -7.01
N LYS A 131 -6.54 2.70 -6.14
CA LYS A 131 -6.84 3.83 -5.23
C LYS A 131 -5.81 4.94 -5.30
N ASP A 132 -4.71 4.67 -5.96
CA ASP A 132 -3.50 5.45 -6.03
C ASP A 132 -2.92 5.43 -7.45
N ILE A 133 -2.00 6.35 -7.69
CA ILE A 133 -1.14 6.37 -8.87
C ILE A 133 0.26 5.97 -8.38
N ASP A 134 0.86 4.98 -9.02
CA ASP A 134 2.22 4.53 -8.73
C ASP A 134 3.16 4.96 -9.85
N LEU A 135 4.17 5.78 -9.51
CA LEU A 135 5.28 6.08 -10.42
C LEU A 135 6.63 5.71 -9.79
N GLY A 136 7.55 5.28 -10.63
CA GLY A 136 8.98 5.28 -10.33
C GLY A 136 9.64 6.57 -10.79
N PHE A 137 10.79 6.89 -10.21
CA PHE A 137 11.74 7.86 -10.73
C PHE A 137 13.15 7.35 -10.43
N PHE A 138 14.16 7.72 -11.23
CA PHE A 138 15.52 7.28 -10.93
C PHE A 138 16.24 8.23 -9.97
N THR A 139 16.97 7.67 -9.02
CA THR A 139 17.71 8.44 -7.99
C THR A 139 18.93 9.18 -8.54
N ASP A 140 19.37 8.86 -9.76
CA ASP A 140 20.43 9.57 -10.48
C ASP A 140 19.92 10.86 -11.17
N GLU A 141 18.61 10.99 -11.38
CA GLU A 141 17.98 12.22 -11.86
C GLU A 141 17.70 13.20 -10.72
N ILE A 142 17.20 12.68 -9.59
CA ILE A 142 16.95 13.46 -8.37
C ILE A 142 17.01 12.56 -7.14
N SER A 143 17.54 13.07 -6.03
CA SER A 143 17.47 12.35 -4.77
C SER A 143 16.02 12.35 -4.22
N ALA A 144 15.65 11.30 -3.47
CA ALA A 144 14.33 11.26 -2.81
C ALA A 144 14.12 12.44 -1.85
N ALA A 145 15.20 12.90 -1.19
CA ALA A 145 15.18 14.05 -0.30
C ALA A 145 14.88 15.36 -1.05
N ASP A 146 15.55 15.60 -2.18
CA ASP A 146 15.34 16.81 -2.99
C ASP A 146 13.96 16.83 -3.62
N LEU A 147 13.50 15.68 -4.14
CA LEU A 147 12.14 15.54 -4.65
C LEU A 147 11.10 15.82 -3.55
N THR A 148 11.30 15.28 -2.35
CA THR A 148 10.43 15.56 -1.20
C THR A 148 10.40 17.05 -0.87
N ALA A 149 11.56 17.71 -0.83
CA ALA A 149 11.66 19.13 -0.53
C ALA A 149 10.95 20.01 -1.58
N ALA A 150 10.96 19.61 -2.85
CA ALA A 150 10.20 20.27 -3.91
C ALA A 150 8.68 20.15 -3.68
N PHE A 151 8.19 18.94 -3.37
CA PHE A 151 6.77 18.71 -3.10
C PHE A 151 6.28 19.30 -1.78
N GLU A 152 7.14 19.52 -0.78
CA GLU A 152 6.78 20.24 0.45
C GLU A 152 6.37 21.70 0.20
N ARG A 153 6.74 22.27 -0.95
CA ARG A 153 6.42 23.64 -1.37
C ARG A 153 5.36 23.70 -2.48
N ASN A 154 4.76 22.56 -2.82
CA ASN A 154 3.83 22.46 -3.95
C ASN A 154 2.39 22.81 -3.54
N ASP A 155 1.67 23.53 -4.41
CA ASP A 155 0.30 24.01 -4.14
C ASP A 155 -0.80 22.96 -4.39
N HIS A 156 -0.47 21.87 -5.09
CA HIS A 156 -1.40 20.83 -5.52
C HIS A 156 -1.33 19.58 -4.65
N PHE A 157 -0.17 19.29 -4.07
CA PHE A 157 0.13 18.06 -3.35
C PHE A 157 0.56 18.30 -1.91
N LEU A 158 0.05 17.47 -1.00
CA LEU A 158 0.50 17.38 0.38
C LEU A 158 1.38 16.15 0.58
N VAL A 159 2.60 16.37 1.06
CA VAL A 159 3.51 15.28 1.44
C VAL A 159 2.99 14.54 2.68
N LYS A 160 2.91 13.20 2.59
CA LYS A 160 2.52 12.29 3.68
C LYS A 160 3.70 11.46 4.15
N ARG A 161 4.27 11.84 5.30
CA ARG A 161 5.29 11.05 6.00
C ARG A 161 4.62 9.96 6.84
N LEU A 162 4.41 8.78 6.25
CA LEU A 162 3.80 7.62 6.92
C LEU A 162 4.81 6.53 7.28
N ASP A 163 5.83 6.37 6.45
CA ASP A 163 6.86 5.35 6.59
C ASP A 163 8.17 6.06 6.97
N PHE A 164 8.84 5.61 8.02
CA PHE A 164 10.12 6.18 8.47
C PHE A 164 11.33 5.38 7.98
N ASN A 165 11.07 4.21 7.38
CA ASN A 165 12.08 3.24 6.95
C ASN A 165 12.04 3.03 5.43
N SER A 166 11.45 3.97 4.68
CA SER A 166 11.38 3.91 3.22
C SER A 166 11.46 5.32 2.67
N GLU A 167 12.23 5.49 1.60
CA GLU A 167 12.34 6.76 0.87
C GLU A 167 11.17 6.99 -0.11
N ARG A 168 10.21 6.07 -0.17
CA ARG A 168 8.97 6.27 -0.95
C ARG A 168 8.28 7.55 -0.51
N LEU A 169 8.06 8.44 -1.47
CA LEU A 169 7.33 9.67 -1.27
C LEU A 169 5.84 9.44 -1.53
N ARG A 170 5.00 9.66 -0.52
CA ARG A 170 3.55 9.63 -0.68
C ARG A 170 2.98 11.03 -0.72
N LEU A 171 2.10 11.28 -1.68
CA LEU A 171 1.47 12.57 -1.91
C LEU A 171 -0.05 12.40 -1.91
N ASP A 172 -0.76 13.33 -1.28
CA ASP A 172 -2.19 13.50 -1.48
C ASP A 172 -2.43 14.74 -2.34
N HIS A 173 -2.99 14.55 -3.53
CA HIS A 173 -3.45 15.64 -4.36
C HIS A 173 -4.68 16.31 -3.74
N ARG A 174 -4.85 17.62 -3.95
CA ARG A 174 -6.00 18.41 -3.43
C ARG A 174 -7.39 17.87 -3.82
N ASN A 175 -7.50 17.09 -4.91
CA ASN A 175 -8.76 16.44 -5.30
C ASN A 175 -9.01 15.08 -4.60
N GLY A 176 -8.13 14.68 -3.69
CA GLY A 176 -8.20 13.45 -2.89
C GLY A 176 -7.63 12.21 -3.58
N THR A 177 -6.89 12.36 -4.69
CA THR A 177 -6.12 11.27 -5.31
C THR A 177 -4.80 11.11 -4.58
N SER A 178 -4.45 9.89 -4.18
CA SER A 178 -3.14 9.59 -3.62
C SER A 178 -2.15 9.16 -4.71
N VAL A 179 -0.88 9.54 -4.55
CA VAL A 179 0.22 9.20 -5.45
C VAL A 179 1.36 8.65 -4.61
N ASP A 180 1.91 7.51 -5.01
CA ASP A 180 3.12 6.94 -4.44
C ASP A 180 4.26 7.05 -5.48
N LEU A 181 5.36 7.70 -5.10
CA LEU A 181 6.57 7.86 -5.90
C LEU A 181 7.70 7.00 -5.32
N PHE A 182 8.23 6.09 -6.13
CA PHE A 182 9.19 5.08 -5.72
C PHE A 182 10.59 5.39 -6.29
N PRO A 183 11.58 5.67 -5.43
CA PRO A 183 12.96 5.85 -5.86
C PRO A 183 13.49 4.53 -6.45
N HIS A 184 13.99 4.59 -7.69
CA HIS A 184 14.63 3.47 -8.37
C HIS A 184 16.14 3.71 -8.49
N TYR A 185 16.93 2.71 -8.15
CA TYR A 185 18.40 2.76 -8.20
C TYR A 185 18.97 1.54 -8.93
N ARG A 186 20.19 1.66 -9.46
CA ARG A 186 20.89 0.58 -10.15
C ARG A 186 21.93 -0.05 -9.23
N GLU A 187 21.86 -1.36 -9.05
CA GLU A 187 22.77 -2.15 -8.22
C GLU A 187 22.92 -3.55 -8.83
N ASP A 188 24.15 -4.04 -8.95
CA ASP A 188 24.47 -5.40 -9.41
C ASP A 188 23.79 -5.83 -10.71
N GLY A 189 23.72 -4.92 -11.69
CA GLY A 189 23.11 -5.18 -12.99
C GLY A 189 21.59 -5.32 -12.97
N ARG A 190 20.94 -4.85 -11.90
CA ARG A 190 19.48 -4.77 -11.74
C ARG A 190 19.06 -3.35 -11.42
N ILE A 191 17.76 -3.08 -11.60
CA ILE A 191 17.11 -1.86 -11.10
C ILE A 191 16.28 -2.26 -9.88
N TRP A 192 16.44 -1.56 -8.78
CA TRP A 192 15.76 -1.84 -7.53
C TRP A 192 14.88 -0.68 -7.11
N HIS A 193 13.83 -0.99 -6.35
CA HIS A 193 13.12 -0.02 -5.53
C HIS A 193 12.69 -0.66 -4.20
N ASP A 194 12.56 0.17 -3.17
CA ASP A 194 12.33 -0.29 -1.80
C ASP A 194 10.89 -0.08 -1.33
N GLY A 195 10.42 -1.06 -0.57
CA GLY A 195 9.28 -0.95 0.32
C GLY A 195 9.76 -0.76 1.76
N THR A 196 8.85 -0.96 2.72
CA THR A 196 9.18 -0.79 4.14
C THR A 196 9.96 -1.96 4.74
N SER A 197 9.75 -3.17 4.22
CA SER A 197 10.36 -4.41 4.75
C SER A 197 10.89 -5.34 3.66
N THR A 198 10.82 -4.88 2.41
CA THR A 198 11.15 -5.62 1.21
C THR A 198 11.73 -4.67 0.18
N ARG A 199 12.49 -5.20 -0.77
CA ARG A 199 12.88 -4.51 -1.99
C ARG A 199 12.54 -5.38 -3.19
N TRP A 200 12.37 -4.77 -4.37
CA TRP A 200 12.01 -5.49 -5.58
C TRP A 200 12.99 -5.16 -6.69
N TRP A 201 13.47 -6.19 -7.38
CA TRP A 201 14.36 -6.02 -8.52
C TRP A 201 13.62 -6.06 -9.86
N ASN A 202 14.16 -5.41 -10.86
CA ASN A 202 13.74 -5.52 -12.24
C ASN A 202 14.96 -5.76 -13.11
N ARG A 203 14.77 -6.49 -14.21
CA ARG A 203 15.75 -6.52 -15.30
C ARG A 203 16.02 -5.07 -15.77
N PRO A 204 17.27 -4.74 -16.17
CA PRO A 204 17.57 -3.41 -16.67
C PRO A 204 16.62 -2.98 -17.80
N PHE A 205 16.15 -1.73 -17.73
CA PHE A 205 15.31 -1.12 -18.75
C PHE A 205 15.67 0.35 -18.91
N GLU A 206 15.53 0.85 -20.14
CA GLU A 206 15.44 2.29 -20.42
C GLU A 206 13.99 2.76 -20.35
N LEU A 207 13.77 4.07 -20.36
CA LEU A 207 12.42 4.65 -20.43
C LEU A 207 11.99 4.86 -21.89
N SER A 208 10.69 4.68 -22.13
CA SER A 208 10.04 5.04 -23.40
C SER A 208 8.87 5.97 -23.13
N GLU A 209 8.70 6.95 -24.01
CA GLU A 209 7.59 7.90 -23.94
C GLU A 209 6.36 7.31 -24.63
N VAL A 210 5.20 7.47 -24.00
CA VAL A 210 3.90 6.98 -24.46
C VAL A 210 2.83 8.05 -24.20
N GLU A 211 1.70 7.92 -24.89
CA GLU A 211 0.48 8.63 -24.52
C GLU A 211 -0.31 7.80 -23.51
N PHE A 212 -0.65 8.41 -22.37
CA PHE A 212 -1.54 7.84 -21.37
C PHE A 212 -2.58 8.87 -20.96
N LEU A 213 -3.86 8.57 -21.25
CA LEU A 213 -5.00 9.45 -20.92
C LEU A 213 -4.85 10.87 -21.49
N GLY A 214 -4.33 10.98 -22.71
CA GLY A 214 -4.09 12.25 -23.42
C GLY A 214 -2.92 13.05 -22.88
N GLN A 215 -2.07 12.45 -22.04
CA GLN A 215 -0.85 13.06 -21.50
C GLN A 215 0.38 12.28 -21.93
N ARG A 216 1.49 13.01 -22.07
CA ARG A 216 2.81 12.42 -22.23
C ARG A 216 3.22 11.73 -20.92
N GLN A 217 3.69 10.49 -21.01
CA GLN A 217 4.12 9.71 -19.85
C GLN A 217 5.30 8.80 -20.20
N TYR A 218 6.15 8.50 -19.22
CA TYR A 218 7.18 7.47 -19.35
C TYR A 218 6.72 6.10 -18.84
N VAL A 219 7.23 5.05 -19.47
CA VAL A 219 7.11 3.66 -19.03
C VAL A 219 8.46 2.95 -19.19
N PRO A 220 8.69 1.80 -18.51
CA PRO A 220 9.78 0.91 -18.89
C PRO A 220 9.69 0.55 -20.38
N SER A 221 10.82 0.57 -21.09
CA SER A 221 10.91 0.37 -22.55
C SER A 221 10.31 -0.95 -23.04
N VAL A 222 10.27 -1.97 -22.18
CA VAL A 222 9.51 -3.20 -22.39
C VAL A 222 8.56 -3.39 -21.20
N PRO A 223 7.36 -2.77 -21.20
CA PRO A 223 6.45 -2.78 -20.07
C PRO A 223 6.06 -4.19 -19.59
N GLN A 224 5.89 -5.12 -20.53
CA GLN A 224 5.53 -6.51 -20.23
C GLN A 224 6.65 -7.21 -19.45
N MET A 225 7.91 -6.91 -19.77
CA MET A 225 9.06 -7.44 -19.04
C MET A 225 9.06 -7.00 -17.58
N TYR A 226 8.76 -5.72 -17.34
CA TYR A 226 8.60 -5.19 -15.98
C TYR A 226 7.45 -5.91 -15.26
N LEU A 227 6.29 -6.07 -15.89
CA LEU A 227 5.15 -6.78 -15.29
C LEU A 227 5.43 -8.27 -15.03
N ASP A 228 6.17 -8.94 -15.92
CA ASP A 228 6.61 -10.33 -15.71
C ASP A 228 7.48 -10.44 -14.46
N ASP A 229 8.42 -9.50 -14.26
CA ASP A 229 9.28 -9.46 -13.06
C ASP A 229 8.46 -9.22 -11.78
N ASN A 230 7.47 -8.33 -11.82
CA ASN A 230 6.70 -7.94 -10.63
C ASN A 230 5.59 -8.93 -10.25
N TYR A 231 5.00 -9.63 -11.22
CA TYR A 231 3.76 -10.39 -11.00
C TYR A 231 3.81 -11.83 -11.51
N GLY A 232 4.70 -12.17 -12.45
CA GLY A 232 4.63 -13.44 -13.18
C GLY A 232 3.38 -13.49 -14.08
N ASP A 233 2.34 -14.20 -13.66
CA ASP A 233 1.05 -14.21 -14.39
C ASP A 233 0.23 -12.95 -14.08
N TRP A 234 0.59 -11.84 -14.72
CA TRP A 234 -0.18 -10.61 -14.69
C TRP A 234 -1.32 -10.59 -15.71
N HIS A 235 -1.54 -11.63 -16.50
CA HIS A 235 -2.71 -11.67 -17.39
C HIS A 235 -3.97 -12.05 -16.60
N THR A 236 -3.85 -12.97 -15.64
CA THR A 236 -4.93 -13.37 -14.76
C THR A 236 -5.08 -12.42 -13.57
N PRO A 237 -6.23 -11.76 -13.35
CA PRO A 237 -6.42 -10.92 -12.17
C PRO A 237 -6.36 -11.71 -10.86
N ASN A 238 -5.49 -11.29 -9.93
CA ASN A 238 -5.39 -11.88 -8.59
C ASN A 238 -5.69 -10.83 -7.50
N ALA A 239 -6.93 -10.83 -6.99
CA ALA A 239 -7.37 -9.91 -5.94
C ALA A 239 -6.72 -10.14 -4.55
N ASN A 240 -6.00 -11.26 -4.41
CA ASN A 240 -5.30 -11.62 -3.19
C ASN A 240 -3.79 -11.38 -3.26
N PHE A 241 -3.26 -10.94 -4.39
CA PHE A 241 -1.83 -10.67 -4.57
C PHE A 241 -1.29 -9.73 -3.50
N ASP A 242 -0.16 -10.10 -2.90
CA ASP A 242 0.59 -9.29 -1.94
C ASP A 242 2.03 -9.20 -2.42
N ALA A 243 2.43 -8.04 -2.94
CA ALA A 243 3.75 -7.83 -3.56
C ALA A 243 4.92 -8.18 -2.62
N ARG A 244 4.71 -8.15 -1.30
CA ARG A 244 5.77 -8.43 -0.31
C ARG A 244 6.08 -9.92 -0.18
N ILE A 245 5.21 -10.80 -0.68
CA ILE A 245 5.32 -12.26 -0.50
C ILE A 245 5.01 -13.06 -1.78
N ASP A 246 4.29 -12.49 -2.74
CA ASP A 246 3.90 -13.16 -3.99
C ASP A 246 4.73 -12.74 -5.20
N ALA A 247 5.35 -11.55 -5.17
CA ALA A 247 6.08 -11.03 -6.31
C ALA A 247 7.34 -11.88 -6.55
N PRO A 248 7.60 -12.35 -7.79
CA PRO A 248 8.76 -13.20 -8.05
C PRO A 248 10.09 -12.44 -7.94
N ASN A 249 10.03 -11.11 -7.99
CA ASN A 249 11.18 -10.24 -7.84
C ASN A 249 11.40 -9.67 -6.42
N VAL A 250 10.69 -10.17 -5.40
CA VAL A 250 10.82 -9.65 -4.04
C VAL A 250 12.06 -10.21 -3.32
N GLU A 251 12.72 -9.33 -2.56
CA GLU A 251 13.70 -9.68 -1.55
C GLU A 251 13.26 -9.11 -0.20
N VAL A 252 13.29 -9.93 0.86
CA VAL A 252 12.93 -9.49 2.21
C VAL A 252 14.16 -8.87 2.87
N THR A 253 14.07 -7.59 3.21
CA THR A 253 15.15 -6.83 3.86
C THR A 253 14.96 -6.74 5.37
N ASP A 254 13.71 -6.81 5.84
CA ASP A 254 13.37 -6.81 7.26
C ASP A 254 12.29 -7.89 7.55
N PRO A 255 12.72 -9.12 7.92
CA PRO A 255 11.79 -10.21 8.23
C PRO A 255 10.87 -9.92 9.43
N ASP A 256 11.36 -9.21 10.45
CA ASP A 256 10.60 -8.93 11.67
C ASP A 256 9.47 -7.94 11.43
N PHE A 257 9.75 -6.91 10.63
CA PHE A 257 8.73 -5.98 10.18
C PHE A 257 7.75 -6.68 9.24
N LEU A 258 8.23 -7.46 8.26
CA LEU A 258 7.33 -8.20 7.36
C LEU A 258 6.34 -9.07 8.17
N ASP A 259 6.82 -9.77 9.20
CA ASP A 259 5.98 -10.58 10.06
C ASP A 259 4.94 -9.75 10.81
N THR A 260 5.33 -8.57 11.31
CA THR A 260 4.41 -7.60 11.90
C THR A 260 3.34 -7.12 10.90
N LEU A 261 3.70 -6.94 9.63
CA LEU A 261 2.75 -6.55 8.58
C LEU A 261 1.71 -7.65 8.29
N LEU A 262 2.07 -8.93 8.41
CA LEU A 262 1.13 -10.05 8.28
C LEU A 262 0.04 -10.01 9.36
N TYR A 263 0.38 -9.60 10.58
CA TYR A 263 -0.60 -9.38 11.65
C TYR A 263 -1.57 -8.24 11.32
N PHE A 264 -1.08 -7.12 10.78
CA PHE A 264 -1.95 -6.03 10.34
C PHE A 264 -2.91 -6.47 9.25
N GLU A 265 -2.46 -7.27 8.29
CA GLU A 265 -3.30 -7.78 7.21
C GLU A 265 -4.34 -8.80 7.72
N LEU A 266 -3.98 -9.67 8.67
CA LEU A 266 -4.95 -10.55 9.34
C LEU A 266 -6.01 -9.76 10.12
N LEU A 267 -5.60 -8.74 10.88
CA LEU A 267 -6.55 -7.86 11.59
C LEU A 267 -7.51 -7.17 10.60
N LYS A 268 -6.96 -6.66 9.50
CA LYS A 268 -7.72 -5.99 8.44
C LYS A 268 -8.69 -6.96 7.77
N SER A 269 -8.26 -8.17 7.41
CA SER A 269 -9.11 -9.15 6.74
C SER A 269 -10.29 -9.57 7.63
N ILE A 270 -10.07 -9.78 8.93
CA ILE A 270 -11.14 -10.07 9.89
C ILE A 270 -12.10 -8.90 10.02
N ALA A 271 -11.58 -7.67 10.17
CA ALA A 271 -12.43 -6.48 10.31
C ALA A 271 -13.38 -6.29 9.12
N HIS A 272 -12.97 -6.69 7.91
CA HIS A 272 -13.77 -6.61 6.69
C HIS A 272 -14.54 -7.91 6.36
N GLY A 273 -14.33 -9.00 7.10
CA GLY A 273 -14.96 -10.30 6.84
C GLY A 273 -14.43 -11.03 5.59
N TRP A 274 -13.20 -10.73 5.15
CA TRP A 274 -12.58 -11.35 3.98
C TRP A 274 -12.03 -12.75 4.29
N ARG A 275 -12.89 -13.77 4.25
CA ARG A 275 -12.56 -15.15 4.64
C ARG A 275 -11.28 -15.69 3.99
N ALA A 276 -11.17 -15.60 2.66
CA ALA A 276 -9.99 -16.09 1.94
C ALA A 276 -8.67 -15.42 2.40
N LYS A 277 -8.69 -14.10 2.65
CA LYS A 277 -7.51 -13.38 3.17
C LYS A 277 -7.22 -13.75 4.62
N THR A 278 -8.25 -13.90 5.46
CA THR A 278 -8.09 -14.36 6.85
C THR A 278 -7.45 -15.75 6.92
N GLU A 279 -7.91 -16.70 6.11
CA GLU A 279 -7.33 -18.04 6.02
C GLU A 279 -5.89 -18.01 5.49
N ARG A 280 -5.62 -17.18 4.48
CA ARG A 280 -4.29 -16.99 3.91
C ARG A 280 -3.30 -16.48 4.97
N TYR A 281 -3.56 -15.32 5.56
CA TYR A 281 -2.64 -14.72 6.53
C TYR A 281 -2.56 -15.54 7.83
N GLY A 282 -3.65 -16.20 8.24
CA GLY A 282 -3.62 -17.16 9.35
C GLY A 282 -2.69 -18.34 9.08
N ARG A 283 -2.69 -18.92 7.86
CA ARG A 283 -1.76 -19.99 7.49
C ARG A 283 -0.30 -19.51 7.47
N LEU A 284 -0.04 -18.32 6.91
CA LEU A 284 1.30 -17.73 6.88
C LEU A 284 1.87 -17.52 8.29
N LEU A 285 1.07 -16.95 9.19
CA LEU A 285 1.48 -16.77 10.59
C LEU A 285 1.65 -18.12 11.32
N LYS A 286 0.78 -19.11 11.06
CA LYS A 286 0.93 -20.45 11.64
C LYS A 286 2.23 -21.13 11.22
N ALA A 287 2.63 -20.99 9.95
CA ALA A 287 3.91 -21.49 9.45
C ALA A 287 5.12 -20.83 10.15
N LYS A 288 4.93 -19.65 10.74
CA LYS A 288 5.92 -18.90 11.52
C LYS A 288 5.85 -19.19 13.03
N GLY A 289 5.09 -20.19 13.46
CA GLY A 289 5.02 -20.62 14.86
C GLY A 289 3.88 -20.02 15.69
N GLU A 290 2.98 -19.22 15.09
CA GLU A 290 1.91 -18.52 15.81
C GLU A 290 0.68 -19.38 16.20
N GLY A 291 0.84 -20.70 16.29
CA GLY A 291 -0.26 -21.66 16.27
C GLY A 291 -1.28 -21.55 17.42
N ASP A 292 -0.81 -21.34 18.65
CA ASP A 292 -1.64 -21.53 19.85
C ASP A 292 -2.83 -20.59 19.93
N TRP A 293 -2.62 -19.29 19.67
CA TRP A 293 -3.69 -18.30 19.76
C TRP A 293 -4.49 -18.19 18.46
N LEU A 294 -3.91 -18.51 17.31
CA LEU A 294 -4.60 -18.51 16.01
C LEU A 294 -5.73 -19.55 15.97
N SER A 295 -5.58 -20.66 16.71
CA SER A 295 -6.63 -21.68 16.87
C SER A 295 -7.95 -21.15 17.43
N ARG A 296 -7.94 -19.95 18.03
CA ARG A 296 -9.10 -19.30 18.66
C ARG A 296 -9.88 -18.40 17.70
N LEU A 297 -9.37 -18.13 16.51
CA LEU A 297 -10.02 -17.32 15.46
C LEU A 297 -11.15 -18.10 14.79
#